data_AF-A0A914D8A8-F1
#
_entry.id   AF-A0A914D8A8-F1
#
_cell.length_a   1.000
_cell.length_b   1.000
_cell.length_c   1.000
_cell.angle_alpha   90.00
_cell.angle_beta   90.00
_cell.angle_gamma   90.00
#
_symmetry.space_group_name_H-M   'P 1'
#
loop_
_entity.id
_entity.type
_entity.pdbx_description
1 polymer ?
#
loop_
_entity_poly.entity_id
_entity_poly.type
_entity_poly.pdbx_seq_one_letter_code
_entity_poly.pdbx_strand_id
1 'polypeptide(L)'
;MWHDSGLVGGSRFIVFATDEDVARLRSCEIIGVDGTFATQPRHFAQLWVLHGFCNNRFVPLVYVLCSHKTTAVYESILRSLGNLLVQVVLMDFERPERNAFENVFIGVILICCHFHQSQAISKAWSNSGIKVKDLKKSPALRHCLRRFLYIGFVRKDDLFESYEELIEELKTLLGPESNAVAEIV
;
A
#
# COMPACT_ATOMS: atom_id res chain seq x y z
N MET A 1 -25.30 8.14 -1.56
CA MET A 1 -24.30 9.16 -1.23
C MET A 1 -24.49 9.47 0.24
N TRP A 2 -23.47 9.25 1.06
CA TRP A 2 -23.53 9.35 2.52
C TRP A 2 -23.04 10.71 3.02
N HIS A 3 -21.94 11.22 2.45
CA HIS A 3 -21.38 12.52 2.79
C HIS A 3 -20.72 13.16 1.55
N ASP A 4 -20.83 14.48 1.45
CA ASP A 4 -20.12 15.31 0.47
C ASP A 4 -19.53 16.49 1.22
N SER A 5 -18.20 16.62 1.21
CA SER A 5 -17.52 17.71 1.92
C SER A 5 -17.69 19.06 1.24
N GLY A 6 -18.21 19.08 0.00
CA GLY A 6 -18.16 20.27 -0.84
C GLY A 6 -16.72 20.65 -1.21
N LEU A 7 -16.54 21.83 -1.79
CA LEU A 7 -15.21 22.33 -2.12
C LEU A 7 -14.65 23.13 -0.93
N VAL A 8 -13.69 22.56 -0.20
CA VAL A 8 -13.03 23.19 0.96
C VAL A 8 -11.53 23.23 0.70
N GLY A 9 -10.94 24.44 0.71
CA GLY A 9 -9.52 24.62 0.47
C GLY A 9 -9.03 24.05 -0.88
N GLY A 10 -9.90 24.04 -1.90
CA GLY A 10 -9.62 23.46 -3.21
C GLY A 10 -9.76 21.94 -3.30
N SER A 11 -10.05 21.25 -2.20
CA SER A 11 -10.26 19.80 -2.15
C SER A 11 -11.74 19.46 -1.94
N ARG A 12 -12.16 18.29 -2.44
CA ARG A 12 -13.50 17.72 -2.27
C ARG A 12 -13.39 16.21 -2.20
N PHE A 13 -14.21 15.61 -1.35
CA PHE A 13 -14.41 14.17 -1.36
C PHE A 13 -15.89 13.84 -1.20
N ILE A 14 -16.30 12.74 -1.81
CA ILE A 14 -17.68 12.23 -1.71
C ILE A 14 -17.63 10.79 -1.22
N VAL A 15 -18.33 10.52 -0.14
CA VAL A 15 -18.45 9.22 0.49
C VAL A 15 -19.75 8.54 0.03
N PHE A 16 -19.63 7.31 -0.44
CA PHE A 16 -20.74 6.42 -0.76
C PHE A 16 -20.68 5.21 0.16
N ALA A 17 -21.69 5.10 1.01
CA ALA A 17 -21.91 4.00 1.93
C ALA A 17 -23.38 4.02 2.37
N THR A 18 -23.85 2.94 2.99
CA THR A 18 -25.05 2.96 3.82
C THR A 18 -24.68 3.23 5.28
N ASP A 19 -25.66 3.62 6.11
CA ASP A 19 -25.43 3.76 7.54
C ASP A 19 -25.01 2.42 8.19
N GLU A 20 -25.53 1.30 7.68
CA GLU A 20 -25.16 -0.05 8.11
C GLU A 20 -23.69 -0.34 7.78
N ASP A 21 -23.22 0.00 6.58
CA ASP A 21 -21.84 -0.22 6.17
C ASP A 21 -20.86 0.61 7.01
N VAL A 22 -21.21 1.88 7.28
CA VAL A 22 -20.40 2.76 8.15
C VAL A 22 -20.39 2.22 9.59
N ALA A 23 -21.53 1.79 10.11
CA ALA A 23 -21.61 1.17 11.44
C ALA A 23 -20.77 -0.11 11.53
N ARG A 24 -20.81 -0.95 10.48
CA ARG A 24 -19.98 -2.15 10.39
C ARG A 24 -18.49 -1.80 10.32
N LEU A 25 -18.10 -0.81 9.51
CA LEU A 25 -16.70 -0.37 9.42
C LEU A 25 -16.19 0.14 10.78
N ARG A 26 -17.00 0.91 11.51
CA ARG A 26 -16.67 1.41 12.86
C ARG A 26 -16.37 0.28 13.85
N SER A 27 -17.02 -0.87 13.69
CA SER A 27 -16.82 -2.05 14.54
C SER A 27 -15.63 -2.92 14.16
N CYS A 28 -14.97 -2.68 13.03
CA CYS A 28 -13.83 -3.47 12.57
C CYS A 28 -12.54 -3.01 13.23
N GLU A 29 -11.82 -3.93 13.88
CA GLU A 29 -10.46 -3.69 14.38
C GLU A 29 -9.41 -3.79 13.27
N ILE A 30 -9.70 -4.56 12.23
CA ILE A 30 -8.85 -4.74 11.05
C ILE A 30 -9.59 -4.19 9.83
N ILE A 31 -8.96 -3.26 9.12
CA ILE A 31 -9.47 -2.75 7.85
C ILE A 31 -8.43 -2.89 6.74
N GLY A 32 -8.91 -2.98 5.51
CA GLY A 32 -8.11 -2.93 4.30
C GLY A 32 -8.45 -1.67 3.53
N VAL A 33 -7.46 -1.03 2.93
CA VAL A 33 -7.67 0.14 2.08
C VAL A 33 -7.02 -0.05 0.73
N ASP A 34 -7.73 0.39 -0.31
CA ASP A 34 -7.29 0.24 -1.69
C ASP A 34 -7.68 1.49 -2.51
N GLY A 35 -6.70 2.05 -3.22
CA GLY A 35 -6.88 3.16 -4.14
C GLY A 35 -6.87 2.67 -5.58
N THR A 36 -7.98 2.80 -6.31
CA THR A 36 -8.05 2.44 -7.73
C THR A 36 -8.15 3.65 -8.64
N PHE A 37 -7.35 3.62 -9.71
CA PHE A 37 -7.15 4.73 -10.66
C PHE A 37 -7.94 4.59 -11.96
N ALA A 38 -8.43 3.38 -12.26
CA ALA A 38 -8.94 3.05 -13.59
C ALA A 38 -10.35 3.57 -13.87
N THR A 39 -11.09 3.99 -12.84
CA THR A 39 -12.55 4.24 -12.91
C THR A 39 -13.00 5.57 -12.33
N GLN A 40 -12.09 6.50 -12.05
CA GLN A 40 -12.44 7.79 -11.46
C GLN A 40 -13.09 8.77 -12.47
N PRO A 41 -14.14 9.51 -12.07
CA PRO A 41 -14.65 10.62 -12.87
C PRO A 41 -13.58 11.70 -13.05
N ARG A 42 -13.65 12.46 -14.15
CA ARG A 42 -12.64 13.46 -14.59
C ARG A 42 -12.21 14.49 -13.52
N HIS A 43 -13.00 14.69 -12.47
CA HIS A 43 -12.76 15.68 -11.41
C HIS A 43 -12.19 15.07 -10.11
N PHE A 44 -11.95 13.76 -10.07
CA PHE A 44 -11.39 13.07 -8.92
C PHE A 44 -10.07 12.40 -9.28
N ALA A 45 -9.12 12.45 -8.35
CA ALA A 45 -7.79 11.84 -8.51
C ALA A 45 -7.79 10.33 -8.28
N GLN A 46 -8.77 9.82 -7.52
CA GLN A 46 -8.94 8.38 -7.25
C GLN A 46 -10.34 8.03 -6.73
N LEU A 47 -10.67 6.74 -6.85
CA LEU A 47 -11.62 6.05 -5.99
C LEU A 47 -10.85 5.32 -4.88
N TRP A 48 -11.13 5.68 -3.63
CA TRP A 48 -10.54 5.08 -2.44
C TRP A 48 -11.58 4.22 -1.72
N VAL A 49 -11.26 2.96 -1.40
CA VAL A 49 -12.22 2.00 -0.86
C VAL A 49 -11.72 1.48 0.48
N LEU A 50 -12.54 1.63 1.52
CA LEU A 50 -12.31 1.06 2.84
C LEU A 50 -13.08 -0.26 2.97
N HIS A 51 -12.35 -1.30 3.30
CA HIS A 51 -12.83 -2.66 3.49
C HIS A 51 -12.79 -2.99 4.98
N GLY A 52 -13.91 -3.47 5.53
CA GLY A 52 -13.93 -4.07 6.86
C GLY A 52 -13.54 -5.53 6.81
N PHE A 53 -12.72 -6.00 7.75
CA PHE A 53 -12.48 -7.42 7.92
C PHE A 53 -13.61 -8.05 8.74
N CYS A 54 -14.52 -8.75 8.06
CA CYS A 54 -15.72 -9.35 8.63
C CYS A 54 -15.80 -10.82 8.23
N ASN A 55 -16.12 -11.72 9.17
CA ASN A 55 -16.27 -13.15 8.91
C ASN A 55 -15.09 -13.75 8.12
N ASN A 56 -13.86 -13.39 8.54
CA ASN A 56 -12.61 -13.84 7.94
C ASN A 56 -12.41 -13.43 6.46
N ARG A 57 -13.03 -12.32 6.03
CA ARG A 57 -12.91 -11.77 4.67
C ARG A 57 -12.91 -10.25 4.70
N PHE A 58 -12.22 -9.64 3.75
CA PHE A 58 -12.36 -8.20 3.49
C PHE A 58 -13.62 -7.96 2.66
N VAL A 59 -14.51 -7.12 3.17
CA VAL A 59 -15.74 -6.69 2.49
C VAL A 59 -15.63 -5.19 2.25
N PRO A 60 -15.82 -4.69 1.01
CA PRO A 60 -15.84 -3.26 0.77
C PRO A 60 -17.09 -2.65 1.42
N LEU A 61 -16.90 -1.63 2.25
CA LEU A 61 -17.99 -1.00 3.02
C LEU A 61 -18.16 0.47 2.65
N VAL A 62 -17.05 1.18 2.41
CA VAL A 62 -17.09 2.62 2.16
C VAL A 62 -16.28 2.94 0.91
N TYR A 63 -16.89 3.65 -0.01
CA TYR A 63 -16.28 4.10 -1.26
C TYR A 63 -16.16 5.62 -1.25
N VAL A 64 -14.99 6.14 -1.59
CA VAL A 64 -14.69 7.57 -1.48
C VAL A 64 -14.05 8.09 -2.77
N LEU A 65 -14.74 9.01 -3.44
CA LEU A 65 -14.13 9.77 -4.53
C LEU A 65 -13.32 10.91 -3.93
N CYS A 66 -12.01 10.96 -4.20
CA CYS A 66 -11.10 11.95 -3.61
C CYS A 66 -10.51 12.86 -4.70
N SER A 67 -10.63 14.18 -4.56
CA SER A 67 -10.09 15.09 -5.59
C SER A 67 -8.57 15.25 -5.53
N HIS A 68 -7.97 14.97 -4.37
CA HIS A 68 -6.52 15.00 -4.15
C HIS A 68 -6.07 13.83 -3.28
N LYS A 69 -4.82 13.41 -3.45
CA LYS A 69 -4.16 12.33 -2.69
C LYS A 69 -3.23 12.91 -1.61
N THR A 70 -3.76 13.79 -0.76
CA THR A 70 -2.97 14.46 0.28
C THR A 70 -3.35 13.94 1.66
N THR A 71 -2.41 13.99 2.60
CA THR A 71 -2.63 13.55 3.99
C THR A 71 -3.86 14.24 4.59
N ALA A 72 -3.99 15.57 4.41
CA ALA A 72 -5.12 16.33 4.93
C ALA A 72 -6.49 15.87 4.39
N VAL A 73 -6.56 15.45 3.12
CA VAL A 73 -7.81 14.93 2.53
C VAL A 73 -8.18 13.59 3.15
N TYR A 74 -7.22 12.67 3.26
CA TYR A 74 -7.44 11.37 3.91
C TYR A 74 -7.83 11.51 5.38
N GLU A 75 -7.16 12.39 6.13
CA GLU A 75 -7.52 12.68 7.52
C GLU A 75 -8.96 13.20 7.64
N SER A 76 -9.35 14.12 6.74
CA SER A 76 -10.71 14.67 6.72
C SER A 76 -11.75 13.59 6.45
N ILE A 77 -11.46 12.67 5.51
CA ILE A 77 -12.33 11.51 5.23
C ILE A 77 -12.44 10.63 6.47
N LEU A 78 -11.33 10.19 7.04
CA LEU A 78 -11.31 9.32 8.22
C LEU A 78 -12.08 9.93 9.39
N ARG A 79 -11.89 11.23 9.66
CA ARG A 79 -12.63 11.96 10.71
C ARG A 79 -14.13 12.07 10.41
N SER A 80 -14.53 12.23 9.15
CA SER A 80 -15.95 12.26 8.76
C SER A 80 -16.66 10.93 9.01
N LEU A 81 -15.93 9.82 9.01
CA LEU A 81 -16.47 8.49 9.33
C LEU A 81 -16.67 8.29 10.84
N GLY A 82 -16.28 9.25 11.68
CA GLY A 82 -16.44 9.20 13.14
C GLY A 82 -15.43 8.29 13.82
N ASN A 83 -15.80 7.75 14.97
CA ASN A 83 -14.91 6.93 15.79
C ASN A 83 -14.80 5.50 15.22
N LEU A 84 -13.71 5.21 14.51
CA LEU A 84 -13.36 3.85 14.09
C LEU A 84 -12.54 3.16 15.20
N LEU A 85 -12.78 1.87 15.45
CA LEU A 85 -12.02 1.04 16.40
C LEU A 85 -10.76 0.40 15.78
N VAL A 86 -10.25 0.98 14.70
CA VAL A 86 -9.18 0.41 13.88
C VAL A 86 -7.89 0.28 14.71
N GLN A 87 -7.37 -0.94 14.74
CA GLN A 87 -6.08 -1.28 15.33
C GLN A 87 -5.06 -1.67 14.25
N VAL A 88 -5.52 -2.32 13.17
CA VAL A 88 -4.67 -2.79 12.07
C VAL A 88 -5.22 -2.31 10.74
N VAL A 89 -4.35 -1.75 9.91
CA VAL A 89 -4.69 -1.33 8.54
C VAL A 89 -3.79 -2.07 7.57
N LEU A 90 -4.40 -2.83 6.66
CA LEU A 90 -3.73 -3.38 5.49
C LEU A 90 -3.85 -2.37 4.35
N MET A 91 -2.73 -1.83 3.88
CA MET A 91 -2.71 -0.75 2.89
C MET A 91 -1.61 -0.92 1.85
N ASP A 92 -1.62 -0.10 0.82
CA ASP A 92 -0.50 0.01 -0.11
C ASP A 92 0.66 0.85 0.48
N PHE A 93 1.58 1.31 -0.36
CA PHE A 93 2.75 2.09 0.08
C PHE A 93 2.56 3.61 -0.06
N GLU A 94 1.34 4.09 -0.23
CA GLU A 94 1.07 5.51 -0.43
C GLU A 94 1.34 6.32 0.85
N ARG A 95 2.37 7.17 0.79
CA ARG A 95 2.82 7.97 1.94
C ARG A 95 1.75 8.91 2.50
N PRO A 96 1.00 9.68 1.69
CA PRO A 96 -0.09 10.51 2.19
C PRO A 96 -1.15 9.75 3.00
N GLU A 97 -1.52 8.55 2.55
CA GLU A 97 -2.49 7.67 3.20
C GLU A 97 -1.95 7.14 4.54
N ARG A 98 -0.71 6.63 4.54
CA ARG A 98 -0.01 6.18 5.76
C ARG A 98 -0.01 7.26 6.83
N ASN A 99 0.46 8.46 6.48
CA ASN A 99 0.54 9.58 7.42
C ASN A 99 -0.84 9.90 8.02
N ALA A 100 -1.91 9.80 7.22
CA ALA A 100 -3.26 10.12 7.69
C ALA A 100 -3.74 9.11 8.73
N PHE A 101 -3.47 7.82 8.55
CA PHE A 101 -3.79 6.81 9.55
C PHE A 101 -3.00 7.03 10.85
N GLU A 102 -1.69 7.28 10.76
CA GLU A 102 -0.84 7.55 11.94
C GLU A 102 -1.30 8.82 12.70
N ASN A 103 -1.76 9.84 11.98
CA ASN A 103 -2.23 11.10 12.57
C ASN A 103 -3.63 11.00 13.19
N VAL A 104 -4.50 10.11 12.68
CA VAL A 104 -5.88 9.97 13.15
C VAL A 104 -6.01 8.91 14.24
N PHE A 105 -5.24 7.81 14.18
CA PHE A 105 -5.37 6.66 15.07
C PHE A 105 -4.09 6.42 15.87
N ILE A 106 -4.17 6.61 17.19
CA ILE A 106 -3.04 6.39 18.10
C ILE A 106 -2.74 4.89 18.19
N GLY A 107 -1.50 4.50 17.95
CA GLY A 107 -1.03 3.11 18.10
C GLY A 107 -1.48 2.17 17.00
N VAL A 108 -2.01 2.69 15.88
CA VAL A 108 -2.40 1.87 14.73
C VAL A 108 -1.20 1.10 14.15
N ILE A 109 -1.43 -0.17 13.82
CA ILE A 109 -0.46 -1.03 13.16
C ILE A 109 -0.73 -0.98 11.66
N LEU A 110 0.22 -0.44 10.91
CA LEU A 110 0.15 -0.37 9.45
C LEU A 110 0.91 -1.53 8.83
N ILE A 111 0.19 -2.39 8.12
CA ILE A 111 0.74 -3.53 7.39
C ILE A 111 0.70 -3.20 5.91
N CYS A 112 1.87 -3.26 5.26
CA CYS A 112 1.93 -3.09 3.82
C CYS A 112 1.47 -4.37 3.11
N CYS A 113 0.72 -4.21 2.03
CA CYS A 113 0.28 -5.31 1.21
C CYS A 113 1.44 -5.98 0.47
N HIS A 114 1.66 -7.27 0.75
CA HIS A 114 2.70 -8.09 0.11
C HIS A 114 2.59 -8.14 -1.41
N PHE A 115 1.37 -8.10 -1.96
CA PHE A 115 1.14 -8.05 -3.40
C PHE A 115 1.72 -6.76 -4.02
N HIS A 116 1.48 -5.61 -3.41
CA HIS A 116 2.03 -4.33 -3.86
C HIS A 116 3.55 -4.26 -3.67
N GLN A 117 4.07 -4.84 -2.59
CA GLN A 117 5.51 -4.98 -2.37
C GLN A 117 6.16 -5.80 -3.50
N SER A 118 5.56 -6.95 -3.81
CA SER A 118 6.04 -7.85 -4.86
C SER A 118 6.05 -7.20 -6.24
N GLN A 119 5.04 -6.38 -6.54
CA GLN A 119 5.00 -5.59 -7.76
C GLN A 119 6.09 -4.52 -7.82
N ALA A 120 6.29 -3.77 -6.72
CA ALA A 120 7.32 -2.73 -6.65
C ALA A 120 8.71 -3.33 -6.87
N ILE A 121 9.02 -4.43 -6.19
CA ILE A 121 10.28 -5.17 -6.33
C ILE A 121 10.45 -5.70 -7.77
N SER A 122 9.41 -6.31 -8.35
CA SER A 122 9.46 -6.82 -9.72
C SER A 122 9.70 -5.71 -10.76
N LYS A 123 9.11 -4.53 -10.53
CA LYS A 123 9.31 -3.35 -11.37
C LYS A 123 10.74 -2.82 -11.25
N ALA A 124 11.28 -2.77 -10.03
CA ALA A 124 12.65 -2.35 -9.77
C ALA A 124 13.66 -3.23 -10.54
N TRP A 125 13.51 -4.56 -10.50
CA TRP A 125 14.35 -5.47 -11.29
C TRP A 125 14.22 -5.29 -12.80
N SER A 126 13.02 -4.95 -13.27
CA SER A 126 12.78 -4.74 -14.70
C SER A 126 13.45 -3.47 -15.19
N ASN A 127 13.40 -2.41 -14.38
CA ASN A 127 14.04 -1.12 -14.67
C ASN A 127 15.56 -1.24 -14.62
N SER A 128 16.08 -2.04 -13.69
CA SER A 128 17.50 -2.28 -13.49
C SER A 128 18.19 -3.02 -14.66
N GLY A 129 17.44 -3.38 -15.71
CA GLY A 129 17.95 -4.01 -16.92
C GLY A 129 18.06 -5.54 -16.85
N ILE A 130 17.63 -6.18 -15.75
CA ILE A 130 17.61 -7.64 -15.63
C ILE A 130 16.49 -8.20 -16.51
N LYS A 131 16.84 -8.95 -17.56
CA LYS A 131 15.86 -9.49 -18.51
C LYS A 131 15.49 -10.93 -18.16
N VAL A 132 14.31 -11.35 -18.59
CA VAL A 132 13.81 -12.73 -18.42
C VAL A 132 14.82 -13.79 -18.93
N LYS A 133 15.58 -13.48 -19.98
CA LYS A 133 16.63 -14.38 -20.51
C LYS A 133 17.78 -14.59 -19.51
N ASP A 134 18.11 -13.61 -18.70
CA ASP A 134 19.19 -13.67 -17.72
C ASP A 134 18.78 -14.58 -16.55
N LEU A 135 17.52 -14.45 -16.12
CA LEU A 135 16.87 -15.35 -15.15
C LEU A 135 16.77 -16.79 -15.64
N LYS A 136 16.63 -17.02 -16.96
CA LYS A 136 16.63 -18.36 -17.56
C LYS A 136 18.00 -19.01 -17.54
N LYS A 137 19.07 -18.23 -17.72
CA LYS A 137 20.45 -18.69 -17.75
C LYS A 137 21.06 -18.88 -16.35
N SER A 138 20.61 -18.11 -15.36
CA SER A 138 21.14 -18.18 -13.99
C SER A 138 20.03 -18.54 -12.97
N PRO A 139 19.92 -19.82 -12.58
CA PRO A 139 19.05 -20.23 -11.48
C PRO A 139 19.39 -19.52 -10.16
N ALA A 140 20.66 -19.25 -9.90
CA ALA A 140 21.14 -18.53 -8.71
C ALA A 140 20.62 -17.09 -8.68
N LEU A 141 20.73 -16.34 -9.79
CA LEU A 141 20.18 -14.98 -9.89
C LEU A 141 18.66 -14.97 -9.68
N ARG A 142 17.95 -15.94 -10.28
CA ARG A 142 16.50 -16.08 -10.08
C ARG A 142 16.16 -16.36 -8.62
N HIS A 143 16.94 -17.20 -7.95
CA HIS A 143 16.73 -17.53 -6.54
C HIS A 143 16.96 -16.32 -5.63
N CYS A 144 18.10 -15.62 -5.81
CA CYS A 144 18.43 -14.39 -5.09
C CYS A 144 17.31 -13.34 -5.25
N LEU A 145 16.88 -13.03 -6.47
CA LEU A 145 15.79 -12.08 -6.70
C LEU A 145 14.48 -12.53 -6.04
N ARG A 146 14.09 -13.80 -6.15
CA ARG A 146 12.86 -14.27 -5.49
C ARG A 146 12.89 -14.11 -3.98
N ARG A 147 14.06 -14.14 -3.32
CA ARG A 147 14.17 -13.92 -1.87
C ARG A 147 13.81 -12.49 -1.46
N PHE A 148 14.10 -11.48 -2.30
CA PHE A 148 13.63 -10.11 -2.05
C PHE A 148 12.10 -10.04 -1.94
N LEU A 149 11.33 -10.86 -2.67
CA LEU A 149 9.86 -10.88 -2.56
C LEU A 149 9.37 -11.31 -1.17
N TYR A 150 10.21 -11.98 -0.38
CA TYR A 150 9.87 -12.45 0.96
C TYR A 150 10.52 -11.63 2.07
N ILE A 151 11.22 -10.55 1.74
CA ILE A 151 11.94 -9.72 2.72
C ILE A 151 10.97 -9.13 3.77
N GLY A 152 9.72 -8.87 3.39
CA GLY A 152 8.67 -8.40 4.31
C GLY A 152 8.25 -9.41 5.39
N PHE A 153 8.68 -10.68 5.29
CA PHE A 153 8.43 -11.71 6.31
C PHE A 153 9.62 -11.95 7.23
N VAL A 154 10.74 -11.29 6.98
CA VAL A 154 11.90 -11.33 7.89
C VAL A 154 11.53 -10.59 9.18
N ARG A 155 12.02 -11.08 10.31
CA ARG A 155 11.85 -10.40 11.59
C ARG A 155 12.45 -9.01 11.51
N LYS A 156 11.80 -8.03 12.15
CA LYS A 156 12.25 -6.63 12.12
C LYS A 156 13.72 -6.46 12.51
N ASP A 157 14.19 -7.23 13.49
CA ASP A 157 15.56 -7.18 14.00
C ASP A 157 16.60 -7.67 12.99
N ASP A 158 16.21 -8.61 12.12
CA ASP A 158 17.08 -9.25 11.12
C ASP A 158 16.92 -8.63 9.72
N LEU A 159 15.96 -7.71 9.55
CA LEU A 159 15.54 -7.19 8.25
C LEU A 159 16.68 -6.48 7.52
N PHE A 160 17.42 -5.63 8.23
CA PHE A 160 18.51 -4.85 7.64
C PHE A 160 19.66 -5.76 7.19
N GLU A 161 20.09 -6.68 8.07
CA GLU A 161 21.15 -7.64 7.76
C GLU A 161 20.75 -8.55 6.59
N SER A 162 19.54 -9.11 6.63
CA SER A 162 19.02 -9.95 5.54
C SER A 162 18.94 -9.20 4.21
N TYR A 163 18.64 -7.90 4.25
CA TYR A 163 18.58 -7.07 3.06
C TYR A 163 19.98 -6.81 2.47
N GLU A 164 20.95 -6.43 3.31
CA GLU A 164 22.34 -6.22 2.90
C GLU A 164 22.97 -7.50 2.33
N GLU A 165 22.72 -8.66 2.96
CA GLU A 165 23.18 -9.96 2.45
C GLU A 165 22.66 -10.25 1.03
N LEU A 166 21.36 -9.98 0.80
CA LEU A 166 20.76 -10.15 -0.53
C LEU A 166 21.35 -9.19 -1.56
N ILE A 167 21.68 -7.96 -1.17
CA ILE A 167 22.32 -6.97 -2.04
C ILE A 167 23.74 -7.41 -2.42
N GLU A 168 24.54 -7.90 -1.48
CA GLU A 168 25.88 -8.39 -1.75
C GLU A 168 25.89 -9.66 -2.62
N GLU A 169 24.94 -10.58 -2.38
CA GLU A 169 24.74 -11.74 -3.25
C GLU A 169 24.35 -11.30 -4.67
N LEU A 170 23.45 -10.32 -4.80
CA LEU A 170 23.02 -9.78 -6.09
C LEU A 170 24.19 -9.12 -6.85
N LYS A 171 25.02 -8.30 -6.18
CA LYS A 171 26.25 -7.70 -6.76
C LYS A 171 27.19 -8.77 -7.30
N THR A 172 27.41 -9.83 -6.51
CA THR A 172 28.27 -10.94 -6.89
C THR A 172 27.75 -11.67 -8.14
N LEU A 173 26.43 -11.87 -8.23
CA LEU A 173 25.80 -12.58 -9.36
C LEU A 173 25.72 -11.75 -10.64
N LEU A 174 25.68 -10.41 -10.53
CA LEU A 174 25.59 -9.50 -11.67
C LEU A 174 26.95 -9.00 -12.17
N GLY A 175 27.98 -9.07 -11.32
CA GLY A 175 29.33 -8.58 -11.62
C GLY A 175 29.48 -7.07 -11.40
N PRO A 176 30.73 -6.58 -11.27
CA PRO A 176 31.04 -5.21 -10.83
C PRO A 176 30.63 -4.11 -11.82
N GLU A 177 30.33 -4.45 -13.07
CA GLU A 177 29.91 -3.48 -14.10
C GLU A 177 28.39 -3.26 -14.14
N SER A 178 27.62 -3.98 -13.30
CA SER A 178 26.16 -3.89 -13.31
C SER A 178 25.65 -2.73 -12.44
N ASN A 179 25.08 -1.71 -13.08
CA ASN A 179 24.37 -0.62 -12.39
C ASN A 179 23.01 -1.04 -11.82
N ALA A 180 22.58 -2.28 -12.06
CA ALA A 180 21.25 -2.77 -11.70
C ALA A 180 20.97 -2.74 -10.19
N VAL A 181 22.00 -2.81 -9.36
CA VAL A 181 21.85 -2.86 -7.90
C VAL A 181 21.33 -1.53 -7.36
N ALA A 182 21.73 -0.40 -7.93
CA ALA A 182 21.33 0.93 -7.46
C ALA A 182 19.84 1.27 -7.73
N GLU A 183 19.17 0.54 -8.63
CA GLU A 183 17.75 0.75 -8.96
C GLU A 183 16.81 -0.24 -8.26
N ILE A 184 17.36 -1.27 -7.60
CA ILE A 184 16.61 -2.26 -6.81
C ILE A 184 16.50 -1.83 -5.34
N VAL A 185 17.38 -0.92 -4.91
CA VAL A 185 17.38 -0.22 -3.62
C VAL A 185 16.44 0.98 -3.67
#